data_AF-A0A7V5RYQ4-F1
#
_entry.id   AF-A0A7V5RYQ4-F1
#
_cell.length_a   1.000
_cell.length_b   1.000
_cell.length_c   1.000
_cell.angle_alpha   90.00
_cell.angle_beta   90.00
_cell.angle_gamma   90.00
#
_symmetry.space_group_name_H-M   'P 1'
#
loop_
_entity.id
_entity.type
_entity.pdbx_description
1 polymer ?
#
loop_
_entity_poly.entity_id
_entity_poly.type
_entity_poly.pdbx_seq_one_letter_code
_entity_poly.pdbx_strand_id
1 'polypeptide(L)'
;MLTSSVSASPQARNPVKDALRTLRQGKYADAARLAEQFRAEHPGKASSLRGAALAMQRQYAQALPELERAANATANTPRPMSTYESLTAMRIACLAMSGQRQQAAQLAKSFNRETATRYAEQYPRPAILYGILIGAAMPETAFTPAEAQKILQYEDPAYEVRYYEQHLRAYLQTRQRQYRPALASLRRTYTDPKITAGVRSAPQPETLLVEAYLHQQLGETAKMRTRLRDAEQQLQNAMRRTDDEQKVMHYCALALLGRMLFPQEWKL
;
A
#
# COMPACT_ATOMS: atom_id res chain seq x y z
N MET A 1 -32.24 -2.78 54.09
CA MET A 1 -30.94 -2.99 53.43
C MET A 1 -31.13 -4.01 52.33
N LEU A 2 -31.12 -3.57 51.07
CA LEU A 2 -31.14 -4.45 49.89
C LEU A 2 -29.80 -4.24 49.18
N THR A 3 -28.93 -5.25 49.24
CA THR A 3 -27.66 -5.29 48.53
C THR A 3 -27.76 -6.20 47.31
N SER A 4 -27.41 -5.64 46.16
CA SER A 4 -26.81 -6.30 44.98
C SER A 4 -27.69 -7.32 44.23
N SER A 5 -27.70 -7.38 42.90
CA SER A 5 -26.54 -7.28 42.01
C SER A 5 -27.00 -6.90 40.59
N VAL A 6 -26.47 -5.80 40.06
CA VAL A 6 -26.51 -5.56 38.61
C VAL A 6 -25.33 -6.33 38.03
N SER A 7 -25.59 -7.52 37.50
CA SER A 7 -24.64 -8.25 36.67
C SER A 7 -24.47 -7.50 35.36
N ALA A 8 -23.49 -6.61 35.29
CA ALA A 8 -23.02 -6.06 34.02
C ALA A 8 -22.39 -7.20 33.22
N SER A 9 -23.08 -7.72 32.21
CA SER A 9 -22.50 -8.66 31.26
C SER A 9 -21.26 -8.03 30.62
N PRO A 10 -20.09 -8.68 30.66
CA PRO A 10 -18.92 -8.18 29.96
C PRO A 10 -19.21 -8.19 28.47
N GLN A 11 -19.15 -7.02 27.82
CA GLN A 11 -19.16 -6.93 26.36
C GLN A 11 -18.16 -7.95 25.80
N ALA A 12 -18.65 -8.90 25.01
CA ALA A 12 -17.80 -9.91 24.38
C ALA A 12 -16.66 -9.20 23.63
N ARG A 13 -15.44 -9.33 24.15
CA ARG A 13 -14.25 -8.74 23.53
C ARG A 13 -14.14 -9.33 22.13
N ASN A 14 -14.10 -8.47 21.11
CA ASN A 14 -13.89 -8.90 19.74
C ASN A 14 -12.38 -8.90 19.48
N PRO A 15 -11.71 -10.08 19.49
CA PRO A 15 -10.25 -10.15 19.45
C PRO A 15 -9.68 -9.61 18.13
N VAL A 16 -10.44 -9.68 17.04
CA VAL A 16 -10.07 -9.09 15.74
C VAL A 16 -10.01 -7.57 15.83
N LYS A 17 -11.05 -6.93 16.41
CA LYS A 17 -11.08 -5.47 16.59
C LYS A 17 -9.96 -5.01 17.51
N ASP A 18 -9.65 -5.78 18.55
CA ASP A 18 -8.56 -5.48 19.48
C ASP A 18 -7.19 -5.54 18.81
N ALA A 19 -6.92 -6.58 18.01
CA ALA A 19 -5.68 -6.65 17.23
C ALA A 19 -5.56 -5.52 16.20
N LEU A 20 -6.64 -5.19 15.47
CA LEU A 20 -6.67 -4.09 14.51
C LEU A 20 -6.40 -2.73 15.19
N ARG A 21 -7.06 -2.47 16.32
CA ARG A 21 -6.83 -1.27 17.14
C ARG A 21 -5.38 -1.18 17.62
N THR A 22 -4.82 -2.29 18.06
CA THR A 22 -3.43 -2.37 18.54
C THR A 22 -2.43 -2.10 17.41
N LEU A 23 -2.70 -2.62 16.21
CA LEU A 23 -1.92 -2.37 15.00
C LEU A 23 -1.90 -0.87 14.64
N ARG A 24 -3.06 -0.21 14.67
CA ARG A 24 -3.19 1.23 14.38
C ARG A 24 -2.46 2.13 15.37
N GLN A 25 -2.27 1.65 16.60
CA GLN A 25 -1.50 2.35 17.63
C GLN A 25 0.01 2.18 17.47
N GLY A 26 0.48 1.41 16.47
CA GLY A 26 1.91 1.13 16.27
C GLY A 26 2.47 0.08 17.24
N LYS A 27 1.62 -0.57 18.04
CA LYS A 27 2.01 -1.63 18.98
C LYS A 27 2.10 -2.97 18.26
N TYR A 28 3.03 -3.06 17.32
CA TYR A 28 3.07 -4.16 16.35
C TYR A 28 3.31 -5.54 16.99
N ALA A 29 4.19 -5.63 18.00
CA ALA A 29 4.44 -6.88 18.71
C ALA A 29 3.17 -7.43 19.38
N ASP A 30 2.42 -6.55 20.06
CA ASP A 30 1.14 -6.91 20.69
C ASP A 30 0.08 -7.27 19.65
N ALA A 31 -0.01 -6.54 18.54
CA ALA A 31 -0.94 -6.85 17.47
C ALA A 31 -0.69 -8.24 16.87
N ALA A 32 0.59 -8.60 16.66
CA ALA A 32 0.98 -9.92 16.17
C ALA A 32 0.64 -11.05 17.16
N ARG A 33 0.79 -10.80 18.47
CA ARG A 33 0.41 -11.74 19.54
C ARG A 33 -1.11 -11.92 19.62
N LEU A 34 -1.87 -10.84 19.60
CA LEU A 34 -3.33 -10.88 19.60
C LEU A 34 -3.88 -11.60 18.37
N ALA A 35 -3.28 -11.37 17.19
CA ALA A 35 -3.65 -12.05 15.96
C ALA A 35 -3.55 -13.58 16.06
N GLU A 36 -2.56 -14.09 16.79
CA GLU A 36 -2.39 -15.53 16.99
C GLU A 36 -3.52 -16.14 17.83
N GLN A 37 -4.04 -15.41 18.81
CA GLN A 37 -5.04 -15.91 19.75
C GLN A 37 -6.37 -16.28 19.09
N PHE A 38 -6.73 -15.62 17.99
CA PHE A 38 -7.97 -15.89 17.26
C PHE A 38 -7.75 -16.62 15.93
N ARG A 39 -6.53 -17.13 15.67
CA ARG A 39 -6.20 -17.80 14.39
C ARG A 39 -7.11 -18.98 14.09
N ALA A 40 -7.48 -19.75 15.11
CA ALA A 40 -8.36 -20.91 14.95
C ALA A 40 -9.76 -20.50 14.43
N GLU A 41 -10.26 -19.35 14.85
CA GLU A 41 -11.62 -18.85 14.51
C GLU A 41 -11.62 -18.05 13.20
N HIS A 42 -10.57 -17.27 12.95
CA HIS A 42 -10.48 -16.37 11.79
C HIS A 42 -9.08 -16.42 11.13
N PRO A 43 -8.71 -17.54 10.47
CA PRO A 43 -7.34 -17.76 10.00
C PRO A 43 -6.86 -16.73 8.97
N GLY A 44 -7.73 -16.29 8.05
CA GLY A 44 -7.39 -15.27 7.04
C GLY A 44 -7.11 -13.89 7.67
N LYS A 45 -7.98 -13.46 8.59
CA LYS A 45 -7.81 -12.17 9.30
C LYS A 45 -6.61 -12.19 10.24
N ALA A 46 -6.39 -13.32 10.92
CA ALA A 46 -5.22 -13.52 11.76
C ALA A 46 -3.94 -13.39 10.93
N SER A 47 -3.88 -14.05 9.77
CA SER A 47 -2.74 -13.98 8.87
C SER A 47 -2.51 -12.56 8.33
N SER A 48 -3.58 -11.84 7.98
CA SER A 48 -3.53 -10.45 7.51
C SER A 48 -2.92 -9.51 8.56
N LEU A 49 -3.50 -9.49 9.76
CA LEU A 49 -3.08 -8.62 10.86
C LEU A 49 -1.69 -8.97 11.39
N ARG A 50 -1.39 -10.26 11.54
CA ARG A 50 -0.07 -10.73 11.96
C ARG A 50 0.99 -10.42 10.91
N GLY A 51 0.72 -10.69 9.63
CA GLY A 51 1.63 -10.41 8.53
C GLY A 51 1.99 -8.91 8.45
N ALA A 52 0.99 -8.03 8.52
CA ALA A 52 1.21 -6.59 8.54
C ALA A 52 2.04 -6.15 9.77
N ALA A 53 1.69 -6.65 10.97
CA ALA A 53 2.42 -6.34 12.19
C ALA A 53 3.90 -6.79 12.14
N LEU A 54 4.18 -7.99 11.66
CA LEU A 54 5.55 -8.51 11.51
C LEU A 54 6.35 -7.72 10.47
N ALA A 55 5.72 -7.36 9.35
CA ALA A 55 6.33 -6.54 8.31
C ALA A 55 6.71 -5.15 8.82
N MET A 56 5.82 -4.52 9.60
CA MET A 56 6.09 -3.21 10.22
C MET A 56 7.22 -3.26 11.25
N GLN A 57 7.44 -4.42 11.90
CA GLN A 57 8.58 -4.72 12.78
C GLN A 57 9.85 -5.12 12.03
N ARG A 58 9.85 -5.09 10.70
CA ARG A 58 10.98 -5.53 9.85
C ARG A 58 11.34 -7.01 9.99
N GLN A 59 10.43 -7.83 10.54
CA GLN A 59 10.58 -9.28 10.63
C GLN A 59 10.12 -9.93 9.31
N TYR A 60 10.75 -9.56 8.20
CA TYR A 60 10.28 -9.87 6.85
C TYR A 60 10.17 -11.37 6.58
N ALA A 61 11.13 -12.17 7.04
CA ALA A 61 11.12 -13.62 6.87
C ALA A 61 9.87 -14.28 7.50
N GLN A 62 9.40 -13.76 8.64
CA GLN A 62 8.19 -14.24 9.31
C GLN A 62 6.92 -13.64 8.70
N ALA A 63 6.98 -12.39 8.23
CA ALA A 63 5.85 -11.69 7.63
C ALA A 63 5.41 -12.30 6.28
N LEU A 64 6.37 -12.71 5.44
CA LEU A 64 6.09 -13.22 4.09
C LEU A 64 5.08 -14.37 4.03
N PRO A 65 5.24 -15.48 4.78
CA PRO A 65 4.28 -16.58 4.75
C PRO A 65 2.90 -16.21 5.31
N GLU A 66 2.84 -15.28 6.27
CA GLU A 66 1.56 -14.76 6.79
C GLU A 66 0.82 -13.94 5.73
N LEU A 67 1.54 -13.01 5.09
CA LEU A 67 0.99 -12.16 4.05
C LEU A 67 0.56 -12.97 2.81
N GLU A 68 1.30 -14.02 2.46
CA GLU A 68 0.91 -14.95 1.38
C GLU A 68 -0.39 -15.68 1.69
N ARG A 69 -0.50 -16.28 2.88
CA ARG A 69 -1.72 -16.96 3.31
C ARG A 69 -2.92 -16.01 3.31
N ALA A 70 -2.74 -14.78 3.79
CA ALA A 70 -3.78 -13.76 3.81
C ALA A 70 -4.18 -13.31 2.40
N ALA A 71 -3.22 -13.11 1.49
CA ALA A 71 -3.48 -12.73 0.11
C ALA A 71 -4.27 -13.83 -0.61
N ASN A 72 -3.85 -15.09 -0.47
CA ASN A 72 -4.56 -16.23 -1.07
C ASN A 72 -6.00 -16.37 -0.53
N ALA A 73 -6.22 -16.13 0.76
CA ALA A 73 -7.54 -16.16 1.37
C ALA A 73 -8.49 -15.05 0.87
N THR A 74 -7.94 -13.95 0.32
CA THR A 74 -8.70 -12.77 -0.15
C THR A 74 -8.64 -12.59 -1.68
N ALA A 75 -7.98 -13.49 -2.39
CA ALA A 75 -7.74 -13.40 -3.84
C ALA A 75 -9.02 -13.42 -4.68
N ASN A 76 -10.11 -13.98 -4.16
CA ASN A 76 -11.40 -14.09 -4.86
C ASN A 76 -12.32 -12.88 -4.65
N THR A 77 -11.88 -11.85 -3.91
CA THR A 77 -12.64 -10.60 -3.72
C THR A 77 -11.90 -9.40 -4.33
N PRO A 78 -11.68 -9.37 -5.66
CA PRO A 78 -11.06 -8.23 -6.30
C PRO A 78 -12.01 -7.03 -6.26
N ARG A 79 -11.60 -5.98 -5.53
CA ARG A 79 -12.28 -4.67 -5.45
C ARG A 79 -11.22 -3.56 -5.46
N PRO A 80 -11.62 -2.30 -5.72
CA PRO A 80 -10.70 -1.19 -5.59
C PRO A 80 -10.09 -1.11 -4.18
N MET A 81 -8.77 -1.00 -4.09
CA MET A 81 -8.00 -1.03 -2.84
C MET A 81 -8.15 -2.34 -2.07
N SER A 82 -8.36 -3.48 -2.74
CA SER A 82 -8.67 -4.71 -2.02
C SER A 82 -7.55 -5.11 -1.05
N THR A 83 -7.94 -5.84 -0.01
CA THR A 83 -7.01 -6.44 0.94
C THR A 83 -5.96 -7.28 0.21
N TYR A 84 -6.32 -7.95 -0.90
CA TYR A 84 -5.39 -8.69 -1.75
C TYR A 84 -4.27 -7.81 -2.31
N GLU A 85 -4.59 -6.65 -2.88
CA GLU A 85 -3.60 -5.73 -3.46
C GLU A 85 -2.64 -5.23 -2.38
N SER A 86 -3.18 -4.81 -1.23
CA SER A 86 -2.40 -4.29 -0.11
C SER A 86 -1.48 -5.36 0.49
N LEU A 87 -1.97 -6.59 0.67
CA LEU A 87 -1.18 -7.71 1.17
C LEU A 87 -0.08 -8.09 0.18
N THR A 88 -0.39 -8.14 -1.11
CA THR A 88 0.59 -8.47 -2.15
C THR A 88 1.67 -7.40 -2.27
N ALA A 89 1.30 -6.13 -2.16
CA ALA A 89 2.25 -5.03 -2.09
C ALA A 89 3.19 -5.13 -0.88
N MET A 90 2.66 -5.43 0.31
CA MET A 90 3.47 -5.66 1.49
C MET A 90 4.45 -6.81 1.29
N ARG A 91 4.03 -7.91 0.63
CA ARG A 91 4.93 -9.02 0.29
C ARG A 91 6.07 -8.56 -0.60
N ILE A 92 5.77 -7.81 -1.65
CA ILE A 92 6.80 -7.32 -2.58
C ILE A 92 7.78 -6.41 -1.85
N ALA A 93 7.30 -5.50 -1.00
CA ALA A 93 8.15 -4.65 -0.18
C ALA A 93 9.03 -5.46 0.79
N CYS A 94 8.48 -6.48 1.45
CA CYS A 94 9.23 -7.37 2.34
C CYS A 94 10.31 -8.17 1.59
N LEU A 95 10.01 -8.70 0.40
CA LEU A 95 10.98 -9.39 -0.46
C LEU A 95 12.11 -8.44 -0.86
N ALA A 96 11.78 -7.24 -1.33
CA ALA A 96 12.78 -6.24 -1.74
C ALA A 96 13.67 -5.79 -0.57
N MET A 97 13.09 -5.50 0.60
CA MET A 97 13.83 -5.07 1.80
C MET A 97 14.64 -6.19 2.46
N SER A 98 14.29 -7.45 2.24
CA SER A 98 15.09 -8.62 2.66
C SER A 98 16.17 -9.02 1.65
N GLY A 99 16.36 -8.25 0.58
CA GLY A 99 17.39 -8.50 -0.45
C GLY A 99 16.94 -9.45 -1.56
N GLN A 100 15.74 -10.03 -1.49
CA GLN A 100 15.18 -10.96 -2.48
C GLN A 100 14.56 -10.21 -3.67
N ARG A 101 15.34 -9.30 -4.29
CA ARG A 101 14.85 -8.35 -5.31
C ARG A 101 14.30 -9.02 -6.57
N GLN A 102 14.89 -10.14 -7.00
CA GLN A 102 14.40 -10.88 -8.18
C GLN A 102 13.02 -11.49 -7.92
N GLN A 103 12.80 -12.08 -6.75
CA GLN A 103 11.48 -12.62 -6.37
C GLN A 103 10.44 -11.50 -6.22
N ALA A 104 10.85 -10.37 -5.62
CA ALA A 104 10.00 -9.19 -5.51
C ALA A 104 9.55 -8.70 -6.90
N ALA A 105 10.47 -8.63 -7.87
CA ALA A 105 10.17 -8.25 -9.25
C ALA A 105 9.25 -9.25 -9.96
N GLN A 106 9.50 -10.55 -9.79
CA GLN A 106 8.67 -11.59 -10.39
C GLN A 106 7.25 -11.56 -9.83
N LEU A 107 7.10 -11.43 -8.51
CA LEU A 107 5.80 -11.32 -7.87
C LEU A 107 5.04 -10.07 -8.34
N ALA A 108 5.72 -8.92 -8.48
CA ALA A 108 5.13 -7.71 -9.00
C ALA A 108 4.65 -7.85 -10.45
N LYS A 109 5.44 -8.54 -11.30
CA LYS A 109 5.06 -8.84 -12.69
C LYS A 109 3.84 -9.74 -12.77
N SER A 110 3.83 -10.84 -12.00
CA SER A 110 2.70 -11.76 -11.95
C SER A 110 1.44 -11.07 -11.45
N PHE A 111 1.56 -10.31 -10.35
CA PHE A 111 0.47 -9.53 -9.79
C PHE A 111 -0.09 -8.55 -10.84
N ASN A 112 0.75 -7.72 -11.47
CA ASN A 112 0.27 -6.77 -12.49
C ASN A 112 -0.42 -7.45 -13.67
N ARG A 113 0.09 -8.62 -14.13
CA ARG A 113 -0.55 -9.40 -15.20
C ARG A 113 -1.90 -9.95 -14.77
N GLU A 114 -1.95 -10.58 -13.60
CA GLU A 114 -3.17 -11.14 -13.02
C GLU A 114 -4.22 -10.06 -12.81
N THR A 115 -3.84 -8.91 -12.26
CA THR A 115 -4.73 -7.78 -12.07
C THR A 115 -5.17 -7.23 -13.43
N ALA A 116 -4.28 -7.06 -14.41
CA ALA A 116 -4.69 -6.61 -15.74
C ALA A 116 -5.73 -7.54 -16.38
N THR A 117 -5.53 -8.87 -16.29
CA THR A 117 -6.50 -9.84 -16.80
C THR A 117 -7.82 -9.84 -16.03
N ARG A 118 -7.79 -9.81 -14.69
CA ARG A 118 -9.00 -9.87 -13.85
C ARG A 118 -9.81 -8.58 -13.86
N TYR A 119 -9.15 -7.43 -14.01
CA TYR A 119 -9.79 -6.12 -13.95
C TYR A 119 -10.22 -5.58 -15.32
N ALA A 120 -9.69 -6.12 -16.43
CA ALA A 120 -10.11 -5.77 -17.80
C ALA A 120 -11.61 -6.01 -18.07
N GLU A 121 -12.27 -6.89 -17.31
CA GLU A 121 -13.70 -7.21 -17.52
C GLU A 121 -14.65 -6.55 -16.52
N GLN A 122 -14.18 -6.02 -15.37
CA GLN A 122 -15.08 -5.61 -14.28
C GLN A 122 -14.79 -4.25 -13.62
N TYR A 123 -13.54 -3.73 -13.59
CA TYR A 123 -13.24 -2.46 -12.90
C TYR A 123 -11.92 -1.82 -13.41
N PRO A 124 -11.90 -0.59 -13.96
CA PRO A 124 -10.68 0.06 -14.46
C PRO A 124 -9.78 0.73 -13.37
N ARG A 125 -9.64 0.15 -12.15
CA ARG A 125 -8.77 0.62 -11.01
C ARG A 125 -8.47 -0.51 -10.01
N PRO A 126 -7.49 -0.42 -9.06
CA PRO A 126 -6.24 0.34 -8.95
C PRO A 126 -5.03 -0.55 -8.53
N ALA A 127 -4.65 -1.55 -9.33
CA ALA A 127 -3.42 -2.32 -9.08
C ALA A 127 -2.11 -1.51 -9.28
N ILE A 128 -2.23 -0.26 -9.75
CA ILE A 128 -1.18 0.46 -10.48
C ILE A 128 -0.26 1.30 -9.57
N LEU A 129 -0.70 1.73 -8.38
CA LEU A 129 0.19 2.45 -7.45
C LEU A 129 1.36 1.57 -6.99
N TYR A 130 1.08 0.30 -6.73
CA TYR A 130 2.10 -0.68 -6.39
C TYR A 130 2.97 -1.02 -7.60
N GLY A 131 2.38 -1.29 -8.76
CA GLY A 131 3.12 -1.58 -9.99
C GLY A 131 4.10 -0.47 -10.42
N ILE A 132 3.72 0.80 -10.27
CA ILE A 132 4.55 1.96 -10.62
C ILE A 132 5.65 2.19 -9.58
N LEU A 133 5.33 2.15 -8.29
CA LEU A 133 6.33 2.34 -7.23
C LEU A 133 7.35 1.19 -7.20
N ILE A 134 6.89 -0.03 -7.46
CA ILE A 134 7.73 -1.23 -7.50
C ILE A 134 8.58 -1.28 -8.78
N GLY A 135 8.00 -0.94 -9.94
CA GLY A 135 8.72 -0.87 -11.21
C GLY A 135 9.81 0.21 -11.23
N ALA A 136 9.59 1.32 -10.52
CA ALA A 136 10.55 2.41 -10.43
C ALA A 136 11.74 2.09 -9.49
N ALA A 137 11.53 1.27 -8.46
CA ALA A 137 12.55 0.92 -7.46
C ALA A 137 13.52 -0.20 -7.89
N MET A 138 13.17 -0.97 -8.94
CA MET A 138 13.86 -2.22 -9.26
C MET A 138 14.84 -2.04 -10.43
N PRO A 139 16.16 -2.03 -10.16
CA PRO A 139 17.17 -1.67 -11.17
C PRO A 139 17.32 -2.69 -12.31
N GLU A 140 16.97 -3.97 -12.14
CA GLU A 140 17.47 -5.01 -13.04
C GLU A 140 16.48 -5.71 -13.98
N THR A 141 15.17 -5.53 -13.90
CA THR A 141 14.25 -5.95 -15.00
C THR A 141 12.96 -5.13 -14.96
N ALA A 142 13.13 -3.81 -14.83
CA ALA A 142 12.05 -2.82 -14.85
C ALA A 142 11.12 -3.10 -16.03
N PHE A 143 9.81 -3.02 -15.78
CA PHE A 143 8.80 -3.01 -16.85
C PHE A 143 9.32 -2.15 -18.00
N THR A 144 9.51 -2.79 -19.16
CA THR A 144 9.92 -2.07 -20.35
C THR A 144 8.88 -1.01 -20.65
N PRO A 145 9.25 0.11 -21.29
CA PRO A 145 8.26 1.08 -21.78
C PRO A 145 7.14 0.41 -22.60
N ALA A 146 7.44 -0.68 -23.31
CA ALA A 146 6.46 -1.46 -24.06
C ALA A 146 5.50 -2.26 -23.15
N GLU A 147 5.98 -2.90 -22.08
CA GLU A 147 5.11 -3.58 -21.10
C GLU A 147 4.24 -2.58 -20.34
N ALA A 148 4.80 -1.43 -19.99
CA ALA A 148 4.09 -0.30 -19.41
C ALA A 148 2.99 0.22 -20.36
N GLN A 149 3.31 0.39 -21.65
CA GLN A 149 2.35 0.83 -22.67
C GLN A 149 1.25 -0.21 -22.93
N LYS A 150 1.58 -1.51 -22.90
CA LYS A 150 0.59 -2.60 -23.02
C LYS A 150 -0.43 -2.56 -21.88
N ILE A 151 0.00 -2.24 -20.66
CA ILE A 151 -0.93 -2.05 -19.53
C ILE A 151 -1.94 -0.93 -19.83
N LEU A 152 -1.57 0.11 -20.59
CA LEU A 152 -2.48 1.19 -21.00
C LEU A 152 -3.40 0.85 -22.19
N GLN A 153 -3.03 -0.13 -23.02
CA GLN A 153 -3.76 -0.45 -24.25
C GLN A 153 -5.09 -1.20 -24.00
N TYR A 154 -5.33 -1.66 -22.77
CA TYR A 154 -6.50 -2.45 -22.42
C TYR A 154 -7.73 -1.62 -21.94
N GLU A 155 -7.77 -0.28 -22.10
CA GLU A 155 -8.81 0.54 -21.44
C GLU A 155 -9.66 1.45 -22.38
N ASP A 156 -10.99 1.36 -22.17
CA ASP A 156 -12.09 2.27 -22.58
C ASP A 156 -12.15 3.49 -21.61
N PRO A 157 -12.69 4.68 -21.97
CA PRO A 157 -12.13 6.01 -21.72
C PRO A 157 -12.53 6.60 -20.35
N ALA A 158 -12.68 5.76 -19.33
CA ALA A 158 -13.08 6.19 -18.00
C ALA A 158 -11.99 7.07 -17.36
N TYR A 159 -12.44 7.98 -16.50
CA TYR A 159 -11.67 8.92 -15.68
C TYR A 159 -10.46 8.31 -14.93
N GLU A 160 -10.45 7.00 -14.78
CA GLU A 160 -9.46 6.21 -14.09
C GLU A 160 -8.20 5.94 -14.93
N VAL A 161 -8.38 5.78 -16.24
CA VAL A 161 -7.32 5.64 -17.25
C VAL A 161 -6.42 6.87 -17.28
N ARG A 162 -7.00 8.07 -17.22
CA ARG A 162 -6.24 9.34 -17.24
C ARG A 162 -5.31 9.47 -16.03
N TYR A 163 -5.74 8.99 -14.86
CA TYR A 163 -4.94 8.99 -13.64
C TYR A 163 -3.70 8.09 -13.81
N TYR A 164 -3.87 6.90 -14.39
CA TYR A 164 -2.77 5.95 -14.60
C TYR A 164 -1.87 6.28 -15.76
N GLU A 165 -2.44 6.74 -16.87
CA GLU A 165 -1.68 7.27 -18.00
C GLU A 165 -0.76 8.40 -17.52
N GLN A 166 -1.21 9.28 -16.63
CA GLN A 166 -0.41 10.37 -16.09
C GLN A 166 0.71 9.90 -15.15
N HIS A 167 0.48 8.89 -14.30
CA HIS A 167 1.52 8.32 -13.44
C HIS A 167 2.54 7.50 -14.22
N LEU A 168 2.09 6.73 -15.21
CA LEU A 168 2.97 5.99 -16.10
C LEU A 168 3.75 6.94 -17.01
N ARG A 169 3.12 7.99 -17.53
CA ARG A 169 3.79 9.06 -18.27
C ARG A 169 4.85 9.73 -17.39
N ALA A 170 4.55 10.01 -16.13
CA ALA A 170 5.54 10.51 -15.17
C ALA A 170 6.71 9.53 -14.98
N TYR A 171 6.44 8.22 -14.87
CA TYR A 171 7.47 7.19 -14.82
C TYR A 171 8.33 7.13 -16.10
N LEU A 172 7.71 7.11 -17.30
CA LEU A 172 8.41 7.10 -18.58
C LEU A 172 9.25 8.36 -18.77
N GLN A 173 8.72 9.51 -18.40
CA GLN A 173 9.44 10.78 -18.38
C GLN A 173 10.62 10.72 -17.41
N THR A 174 10.47 10.10 -16.23
CA THR A 174 11.57 9.88 -15.27
C THR A 174 12.68 8.99 -15.87
N ARG A 175 12.32 7.92 -16.59
CA ARG A 175 13.28 7.06 -17.32
C ARG A 175 14.03 7.83 -18.41
N GLN A 176 13.37 8.81 -19.03
CA GLN A 176 13.94 9.72 -20.01
C GLN A 176 14.61 10.95 -19.39
N ARG A 177 14.75 11.02 -18.05
CA ARG A 177 15.30 12.15 -17.29
C ARG A 177 14.52 13.48 -17.46
N GLN A 178 13.24 13.42 -17.78
CA GLN A 178 12.32 14.55 -17.98
C GLN A 178 11.41 14.78 -16.75
N TYR A 179 11.98 15.24 -15.64
CA TYR A 179 11.30 15.20 -14.35
C TYR A 179 10.29 16.32 -14.06
N ARG A 180 10.47 17.52 -14.64
CA ARG A 180 9.50 18.64 -14.45
C ARG A 180 8.11 18.34 -15.04
N PRO A 181 8.01 17.80 -16.27
CA PRO A 181 6.75 17.31 -16.81
C PRO A 181 6.09 16.23 -15.95
N ALA A 182 6.89 15.32 -15.37
CA ALA A 182 6.40 14.24 -14.51
C ALA A 182 5.72 14.79 -13.25
N LEU A 183 6.36 15.74 -12.56
CA LEU A 183 5.80 16.42 -11.39
C LEU A 183 4.54 17.23 -11.71
N ALA A 184 4.55 17.97 -12.82
CA ALA A 184 3.39 18.77 -13.24
C ALA A 184 2.19 17.89 -13.61
N SER A 185 2.44 16.76 -14.28
CA SER A 185 1.43 15.78 -14.65
C SER A 185 0.75 15.21 -13.39
N LEU A 186 1.54 14.73 -12.43
CA LEU A 186 1.04 14.18 -11.16
C LEU A 186 0.27 15.22 -10.35
N ARG A 187 0.82 16.43 -10.19
CA ARG A 187 0.13 17.49 -9.44
C ARG A 187 -1.24 17.79 -10.02
N ARG A 188 -1.34 17.92 -11.35
CA ARG A 188 -2.63 18.13 -12.02
C ARG A 188 -3.61 17.00 -11.74
N THR A 189 -3.15 15.75 -11.70
CA THR A 189 -3.98 14.61 -11.30
C THR A 189 -4.55 14.83 -9.90
N TYR A 190 -3.72 15.10 -8.90
CA TYR A 190 -4.19 15.21 -7.52
C TYR A 190 -4.86 16.53 -7.16
N THR A 191 -4.79 17.55 -8.03
CA THR A 191 -5.49 18.83 -7.90
C THR A 191 -6.70 18.95 -8.82
N ASP A 192 -7.02 17.94 -9.65
CA ASP A 192 -8.18 17.99 -10.55
C ASP A 192 -9.47 18.08 -9.71
N PRO A 193 -10.34 19.08 -9.94
CA PRO A 193 -11.63 19.23 -9.26
C PRO A 193 -12.52 17.98 -9.36
N LYS A 194 -12.42 17.20 -10.44
CA LYS A 194 -13.15 15.93 -10.60
C LYS A 194 -12.58 14.82 -9.71
N ILE A 195 -11.29 14.92 -9.32
CA ILE A 195 -10.56 14.09 -8.34
C ILE A 195 -10.79 14.56 -6.91
N THR A 196 -11.04 15.85 -6.71
CA THR A 196 -11.17 16.49 -5.40
C THR A 196 -12.61 16.85 -5.01
N ALA A 197 -13.62 16.49 -5.82
CA ALA A 197 -15.03 16.89 -5.65
C ALA A 197 -15.68 16.46 -4.31
N GLY A 198 -15.02 15.67 -3.47
CA GLY A 198 -15.48 15.35 -2.12
C GLY A 198 -14.59 15.84 -0.97
N VAL A 199 -13.38 16.37 -1.23
CA VAL A 199 -12.44 16.67 -0.15
C VAL A 199 -11.57 17.89 -0.45
N ARG A 200 -11.84 19.00 0.26
CA ARG A 200 -10.83 20.04 0.51
C ARG A 200 -9.80 19.48 1.50
N SER A 201 -8.91 18.60 1.05
CA SER A 201 -7.85 18.06 1.91
C SER A 201 -6.47 18.20 1.30
N ALA A 202 -5.48 18.18 2.21
CA ALA A 202 -4.07 18.02 1.90
C ALA A 202 -3.82 16.90 0.86
N PRO A 203 -2.70 16.99 0.09
CA PRO A 203 -2.31 15.94 -0.86
C PRO A 203 -2.27 14.57 -0.17
N GLN A 204 -2.89 13.57 -0.80
CA GLN A 204 -2.98 12.21 -0.28
C GLN A 204 -1.58 11.61 -0.08
N PRO A 205 -1.40 10.68 0.88
CA PRO A 205 -0.10 10.09 1.17
C PRO A 205 0.60 9.45 -0.04
N GLU A 206 -0.17 8.83 -0.93
CA GLU A 206 0.29 8.22 -2.18
C GLU A 206 0.97 9.24 -3.09
N THR A 207 0.35 10.42 -3.23
CA THR A 207 0.92 11.55 -3.99
C THR A 207 2.27 11.96 -3.44
N LEU A 208 2.35 12.06 -2.11
CA LEU A 208 3.56 12.53 -1.44
C LEU A 208 4.70 11.52 -1.55
N LEU A 209 4.41 10.22 -1.50
CA LEU A 209 5.38 9.15 -1.74
C LEU A 209 5.93 9.18 -3.18
N VAL A 210 5.05 9.37 -4.18
CA VAL A 210 5.47 9.49 -5.59
C VAL A 210 6.27 10.77 -5.82
N GLU A 211 5.84 11.91 -5.27
CA GLU A 211 6.61 13.16 -5.38
C GLU A 211 7.99 13.03 -4.73
N ALA A 212 8.09 12.42 -3.54
CA ALA A 212 9.37 12.15 -2.89
C ALA A 212 10.29 11.31 -3.78
N TYR A 213 9.73 10.32 -4.48
CA TYR A 213 10.49 9.46 -5.40
C TYR A 213 11.10 10.26 -6.54
N LEU A 214 10.29 11.12 -7.17
CA LEU A 214 10.77 11.98 -8.24
C LEU A 214 11.85 12.96 -7.76
N HIS A 215 11.68 13.53 -6.57
CA HIS A 215 12.68 14.41 -5.98
C HIS A 215 14.00 13.68 -5.66
N GLN A 216 13.94 12.41 -5.25
CA GLN A 216 15.14 11.57 -5.08
C GLN A 216 15.90 11.41 -6.40
N GLN A 217 15.20 11.08 -7.49
CA GLN A 217 15.79 10.91 -8.82
C GLN A 217 16.39 12.21 -9.37
N LEU A 218 15.87 13.35 -8.92
CA LEU A 218 16.38 14.68 -9.22
C LEU A 218 17.56 15.12 -8.33
N GLY A 219 17.92 14.36 -7.30
CA GLY A 219 18.90 14.78 -6.29
C GLY A 219 18.39 15.89 -5.34
N GLU A 220 17.09 16.20 -5.35
CA GLU A 220 16.47 17.24 -4.51
C GLU A 220 16.13 16.70 -3.11
N THR A 221 17.17 16.34 -2.35
CA THR A 221 17.06 15.62 -1.06
C THR A 221 16.22 16.35 0.00
N ALA A 222 16.33 17.68 0.09
CA ALA A 222 15.58 18.47 1.07
C ALA A 222 14.05 18.42 0.84
N LYS A 223 13.61 18.53 -0.42
CA LYS A 223 12.18 18.45 -0.77
C LYS A 223 11.66 17.04 -0.58
N MET A 224 12.43 16.03 -0.98
CA MET A 224 12.14 14.62 -0.73
C MET A 224 11.88 14.36 0.77
N ARG A 225 12.79 14.78 1.66
CA ARG A 225 12.63 14.57 3.12
C ARG A 225 11.37 15.18 3.69
N THR A 226 11.02 16.39 3.26
CA THR A 226 9.78 17.04 3.69
C THR A 226 8.56 16.24 3.21
N ARG A 227 8.54 15.82 1.94
CA ARG A 227 7.45 15.01 1.39
C ARG A 227 7.29 13.66 2.08
N LEU A 228 8.38 13.00 2.44
CA LEU A 228 8.33 11.74 3.18
C LEU A 228 7.76 11.91 4.59
N ARG A 229 8.20 12.94 5.32
CA ARG A 229 7.66 13.24 6.66
C ARG A 229 6.17 13.56 6.61
N ASP A 230 5.75 14.38 5.64
CA ASP A 230 4.34 14.70 5.44
C ASP A 230 3.52 13.44 5.12
N ALA A 231 4.03 12.57 4.23
CA ALA A 231 3.36 11.33 3.85
C ALA A 231 3.20 10.40 5.07
N GLU A 232 4.26 10.22 5.85
CA GLU A 232 4.24 9.37 7.03
C GLU A 232 3.26 9.90 8.09
N GLN A 233 3.29 11.20 8.37
CA GLN A 233 2.38 11.80 9.33
C GLN A 233 0.92 11.65 8.89
N GLN A 234 0.64 11.84 7.60
CA GLN A 234 -0.70 11.64 7.07
C GLN A 234 -1.15 10.18 7.13
N LEU A 235 -0.28 9.21 6.79
CA LEU A 235 -0.57 7.77 6.91
C LEU A 235 -0.89 7.40 8.36
N GLN A 236 -0.07 7.84 9.31
CA GLN A 236 -0.28 7.55 10.73
C GLN A 236 -1.62 8.15 11.22
N ASN A 237 -1.93 9.38 10.82
CA ASN A 237 -3.19 10.03 11.16
C ASN A 237 -4.40 9.31 10.54
N ALA A 238 -4.32 8.93 9.27
CA ALA A 238 -5.38 8.24 8.56
C ALA A 238 -5.63 6.85 9.17
N MET A 239 -4.56 6.10 9.44
CA MET A 239 -4.61 4.78 10.10
C MET A 239 -5.22 4.86 11.50
N ARG A 240 -4.93 5.92 12.28
CA ARG A 240 -5.56 6.13 13.59
C ARG A 240 -7.05 6.45 13.50
N ARG A 241 -7.53 7.02 12.40
CA ARG A 241 -8.92 7.50 12.25
C ARG A 241 -9.87 6.50 11.59
N THR A 242 -9.35 5.41 11.03
CA THR A 242 -10.17 4.42 10.33
C THR A 242 -10.31 3.12 11.12
N ASP A 243 -11.54 2.60 11.22
CA ASP A 243 -11.81 1.25 11.75
C ASP A 243 -11.89 0.19 10.64
N ASP A 244 -11.66 0.61 9.39
CA ASP A 244 -11.73 -0.24 8.19
C ASP A 244 -10.41 -1.00 8.01
N GLU A 245 -10.47 -2.32 8.15
CA GLU A 245 -9.32 -3.22 7.99
C GLU A 245 -8.64 -3.03 6.63
N GLN A 246 -9.41 -2.86 5.55
CA GLN A 246 -8.89 -2.71 4.19
C GLN A 246 -8.04 -1.45 4.08
N LYS A 247 -8.50 -0.33 4.66
CA LYS A 247 -7.75 0.93 4.69
C LYS A 247 -6.50 0.82 5.56
N VAL A 248 -6.56 0.12 6.70
CA VAL A 248 -5.38 -0.11 7.54
C VAL A 248 -4.32 -0.92 6.80
N MET A 249 -4.71 -1.98 6.08
CA MET A 249 -3.78 -2.76 5.25
C MET A 249 -3.15 -1.91 4.16
N HIS A 250 -3.95 -1.09 3.47
CA HIS A 250 -3.47 -0.16 2.46
C HIS A 250 -2.44 0.83 3.01
N TYR A 251 -2.69 1.42 4.18
CA TYR A 251 -1.72 2.34 4.79
C TYR A 251 -0.43 1.65 5.25
N CYS A 252 -0.51 0.41 5.76
CA CYS A 252 0.68 -0.39 6.07
C CYS A 252 1.50 -0.69 4.81
N ALA A 253 0.82 -1.02 3.70
CA ALA A 253 1.47 -1.25 2.41
C ALA A 253 2.19 0.00 1.89
N LEU A 254 1.55 1.17 1.93
CA LEU A 254 2.18 2.44 1.56
C LEU A 254 3.38 2.80 2.44
N ALA A 255 3.28 2.57 3.75
CA ALA A 255 4.40 2.81 4.67
C ALA A 255 5.60 1.89 4.34
N LEU A 256 5.35 0.61 4.05
CA LEU A 256 6.39 -0.35 3.68
C LEU A 256 7.02 -0.03 2.32
N LEU A 257 6.23 0.40 1.34
CA LEU A 257 6.76 0.89 0.08
C LEU A 257 7.62 2.14 0.25
N GLY A 258 7.19 3.10 1.06
CA GLY A 258 8.00 4.28 1.39
C GLY A 258 9.36 3.88 1.95
N ARG A 259 9.39 2.94 2.90
CA ARG A 259 10.64 2.39 3.45
C ARG A 259 11.51 1.70 2.41
N MET A 260 10.89 0.93 1.52
CA MET A 260 11.59 0.23 0.44
C MET A 260 12.24 1.21 -0.55
N LEU A 261 11.54 2.28 -0.91
CA LEU A 261 12.00 3.29 -1.87
C LEU A 261 13.06 4.22 -1.30
N PHE A 262 12.95 4.54 0.00
CA PHE A 262 13.80 5.53 0.67
C PHE A 262 14.49 4.95 1.91
N PRO A 263 15.25 3.86 1.79
CA PRO A 263 15.76 3.11 2.96
C PRO A 263 16.72 3.92 3.84
N GLN A 264 17.38 4.94 3.28
CA GLN A 264 18.32 5.80 4.02
C GLN A 264 17.62 6.85 4.89
N GLU A 265 16.39 7.24 4.53
CA GLU A 265 15.68 8.34 5.19
C GLU A 265 14.74 7.85 6.30
N TRP A 266 14.51 6.53 6.39
CA TRP A 266 13.65 5.86 7.40
C TRP A 266 14.45 5.22 8.55
N LYS A 267 15.69 5.69 8.77
CA LYS A 267 16.57 5.27 9.87
C LYS A 267 16.50 6.17 11.12
N LEU A 268 15.59 7.15 11.13
CA LEU A 268 15.32 8.01 12.29
C LEU A 268 14.45 7.29 13.32
#